data_AF-A0A7S1B2B1-F1
#
_entry.id   AF-A0A7S1B2B1-F1
#
_cell.length_a   1.000
_cell.length_b   1.000
_cell.length_c   1.000
_cell.angle_alpha   90.00
_cell.angle_beta   90.00
_cell.angle_gamma   90.00
#
_symmetry.space_group_name_H-M   'P 1'
#
loop_
_entity.id
_entity.type
_entity.pdbx_description
1 polymer ?
#
loop_
_entity_poly.entity_id
_entity_poly.type
_entity_poly.pdbx_seq_one_letter_code
_entity_poly.pdbx_strand_id
1 'polypeptide(L)'
;FQVRGACRGVAARIFVTNRSFLFGQFRFMPLGVPLDVGHEQPLPDHYVRNIPDHDLRILGFFLSLLEADGRGHVPVFINGGYVRDVLLGKVPDDLDLSICLNSCSEDVTVTGMLKAVPGFAASHPELGIVDVKITTILSDESKNKNIDTFKAQFIDASGRKIEVDVMPTIGAEKYEPGNRIPRRDERGTPEQDALRRDLTIGALLLRVARQGASFSFQLFDFFGGTEDLQNKILRSPCPRRSAAEIRAEVLRTEADEALANELDLQSLADADLCQVLWWAKILIDDPLRLCRALRFAAKLGFSLHSSIWLAAPFALPALQMKVAGGRKDTEYQKIGGYGYEPSVAFYELAFGRTFGNWRLAPALFGGQDFRGVSKSLSNVRNFDLDMFHRLAAPCRDLEGAFLTGGLLAAAIFSSDVEGDAIDEFQRACDGMCVCNEFRHTGLSMFLAAARLATVDSCPGRLERSFAAACDTSPEMFRLHAQVRIALDLGGAPAKWPDHIKGVIRSLAISMLRHSQPAKFEELEPSFDVLSRARPAVKGGCLTGVDVPPALRGQVVTMLEVSLRVLGIAVPLDTAEHLSELLTSNPALRKALSPGVWFEDDGTLREEFKPVKRGKSGKQS
;
A
#
# COMPACT_ATOMS: atom_id res chain seq x y z
N PHE A 1 41.66 -11.86 18.51
CA PHE A 1 42.89 -11.17 18.03
C PHE A 1 42.78 -9.70 18.34
N GLN A 2 43.79 -9.17 19.04
CA GLN A 2 43.86 -7.83 19.61
C GLN A 2 44.51 -6.88 18.59
N VAL A 3 43.94 -5.70 18.35
CA VAL A 3 44.69 -4.60 17.69
C VAL A 3 44.37 -3.28 18.40
N ARG A 4 45.42 -2.63 18.89
CA ARG A 4 45.50 -1.27 19.44
C ARG A 4 46.00 -0.30 18.34
N GLY A 5 45.50 0.94 18.39
CA GLY A 5 46.13 2.16 17.84
C GLY A 5 45.89 2.42 16.35
N ALA A 6 45.57 3.63 15.85
CA ALA A 6 45.65 4.98 16.42
C ALA A 6 44.69 5.95 15.69
N CYS A 7 44.25 7.01 16.38
CA CYS A 7 43.40 8.09 15.88
C CYS A 7 44.14 9.08 14.95
N ARG A 8 43.47 9.57 13.89
CA ARG A 8 43.17 11.00 13.59
C ARG A 8 42.71 11.19 12.15
N GLY A 9 41.57 11.86 11.97
CA GLY A 9 40.98 12.25 10.68
C GLY A 9 39.46 12.30 10.79
N VAL A 10 38.92 13.44 11.23
CA VAL A 10 37.48 13.69 11.35
C VAL A 10 36.91 13.85 9.95
N ALA A 11 36.44 12.75 9.36
CA ALA A 11 35.49 12.77 8.25
C ALA A 11 34.20 12.14 8.80
N ALA A 12 33.12 12.92 8.78
CA ALA A 12 31.79 12.45 9.11
C ALA A 12 31.39 11.38 8.09
N ARG A 13 31.75 10.12 8.36
CA ARG A 13 31.17 8.98 7.66
C ARG A 13 29.67 9.08 7.87
N ILE A 14 28.94 9.31 6.77
CA ILE A 14 27.53 8.94 6.69
C ILE A 14 27.50 7.46 7.02
N PHE A 15 27.22 7.14 8.28
CA PHE A 15 26.86 5.81 8.67
C PHE A 15 25.52 5.56 7.98
N VAL A 16 25.57 4.97 6.78
CA VAL A 16 24.58 3.98 6.41
C VAL A 16 24.74 2.93 7.50
N THR A 17 23.96 3.06 8.59
CA THR A 17 23.99 2.12 9.69
C THR A 17 23.47 0.80 9.13
N ASN A 18 24.39 0.01 8.60
CA ASN A 18 24.30 -1.43 8.56
C ASN A 18 24.48 -1.92 10.02
N ARG A 19 23.68 -1.40 10.96
CA ARG A 19 23.31 -2.23 12.10
C ARG A 19 22.45 -3.28 11.47
N SER A 20 23.04 -4.46 11.31
CA SER A 20 22.40 -5.74 11.05
C SER A 20 21.00 -5.69 11.64
N PHE A 21 20.02 -5.32 10.82
CA PHE A 21 18.66 -5.72 11.07
C PHE A 21 18.77 -7.24 11.06
N LEU A 22 18.59 -7.81 12.24
CA LEU A 22 18.19 -9.20 12.37
C LEU A 22 16.85 -9.30 11.64
N PHE A 23 16.89 -9.34 10.30
CA PHE A 23 16.02 -10.23 9.57
C PHE A 23 16.15 -11.54 10.33
N GLY A 24 15.09 -11.93 11.04
CA GLY A 24 14.97 -13.28 11.55
C GLY A 24 15.43 -14.21 10.43
N GLN A 25 16.39 -15.06 10.74
CA GLN A 25 17.19 -15.86 9.80
C GLN A 25 16.37 -16.45 8.63
N PHE A 26 16.10 -15.64 7.60
CA PHE A 26 15.89 -16.15 6.27
C PHE A 26 17.29 -16.43 5.79
N ARG A 27 17.71 -17.67 5.98
CA ARG A 27 18.88 -18.24 5.30
C ARG A 27 18.61 -18.04 3.81
N PHE A 28 19.15 -16.95 3.25
CA PHE A 28 18.94 -16.55 1.87
C PHE A 28 19.51 -17.66 0.98
N MET A 29 18.63 -18.55 0.52
CA MET A 29 18.97 -19.43 -0.59
C MET A 29 18.98 -18.56 -1.85
N PRO A 30 20.12 -18.49 -2.58
CA PRO A 30 20.08 -18.05 -3.97
C PRO A 30 19.06 -18.92 -4.71
N LEU A 31 18.47 -18.41 -5.80
CA LEU A 31 17.78 -19.30 -6.74
C LEU A 31 18.74 -20.48 -6.99
N GLY A 32 18.27 -21.70 -6.72
CA GLY A 32 19.13 -22.89 -6.60
C GLY A 32 19.85 -23.29 -7.90
N VAL A 33 19.64 -22.53 -8.97
CA VAL A 33 20.26 -22.69 -10.29
C VAL A 33 20.57 -21.29 -10.84
N PRO A 34 21.80 -21.01 -11.30
CA PRO A 34 22.12 -19.79 -12.06
C PRO A 34 21.22 -19.67 -13.30
N LEU A 35 20.87 -18.43 -13.69
CA LEU A 35 20.21 -18.24 -14.98
C LEU A 35 21.18 -18.64 -16.09
N ASP A 36 20.78 -19.57 -16.93
CA ASP A 36 21.56 -20.17 -18.01
C ASP A 36 21.32 -19.50 -19.37
N VAL A 37 21.00 -18.21 -19.35
CA VAL A 37 20.73 -17.39 -20.55
C VAL A 37 21.42 -16.04 -20.43
N GLY A 38 22.04 -15.60 -21.53
CA GLY A 38 22.77 -14.34 -21.61
C GLY A 38 22.16 -13.35 -22.63
N HIS A 39 22.77 -12.17 -22.71
CA HIS A 39 22.40 -11.17 -23.70
C HIS A 39 22.54 -11.71 -25.14
N GLU A 40 21.52 -11.47 -25.96
CA GLU A 40 21.37 -11.96 -27.33
C GLU A 40 21.46 -13.47 -27.48
N GLN A 41 21.22 -14.24 -26.41
CA GLN A 41 21.18 -15.69 -26.48
C GLN A 41 19.76 -16.22 -26.68
N PRO A 42 19.58 -17.35 -27.40
CA PRO A 42 18.30 -18.04 -27.46
C PRO A 42 17.81 -18.40 -26.06
N LEU A 43 16.51 -18.23 -25.82
CA LEU A 43 15.89 -18.60 -24.55
C LEU A 43 15.80 -20.14 -24.46
N PRO A 44 16.37 -20.77 -23.41
CA PRO A 44 16.26 -22.22 -23.22
C PRO A 44 14.81 -22.74 -23.18
N ASP A 45 14.60 -23.97 -23.69
CA ASP A 45 13.27 -24.60 -23.82
C ASP A 45 12.47 -24.63 -22.51
N HIS A 46 13.15 -24.79 -21.37
CA HIS A 46 12.46 -24.88 -20.09
C HIS A 46 11.84 -23.55 -19.63
N TYR A 47 12.35 -22.40 -20.09
CA TYR A 47 11.66 -21.12 -19.93
C TYR A 47 10.56 -20.92 -20.97
N VAL A 48 10.80 -21.33 -22.22
CA VAL A 48 9.81 -21.23 -23.31
C VAL A 48 8.54 -21.98 -22.94
N ARG A 49 8.64 -23.13 -22.26
CA ARG A 49 7.49 -23.89 -21.76
C ARG A 49 6.60 -23.13 -20.76
N ASN A 50 7.10 -22.07 -20.14
CA ASN A 50 6.32 -21.23 -19.22
C ASN A 50 5.54 -20.14 -19.96
N ILE A 51 5.81 -19.91 -21.26
CA ILE A 51 5.04 -18.99 -22.10
C ILE A 51 3.70 -19.66 -22.43
N PRO A 52 2.56 -19.08 -22.02
CA PRO A 52 1.26 -19.69 -22.27
C PRO A 52 0.91 -19.82 -23.75
N ASP A 53 0.25 -20.91 -24.13
CA ASP A 53 -0.18 -21.18 -25.52
C ASP A 53 -1.05 -20.06 -26.12
N HIS A 54 -1.84 -19.40 -25.28
CA HIS A 54 -2.70 -18.32 -25.72
C HIS A 54 -1.92 -17.05 -26.10
N ASP A 55 -0.79 -16.79 -25.42
CA ASP A 55 0.12 -15.70 -25.78
C ASP A 55 0.87 -16.04 -27.07
N LEU A 56 1.28 -17.29 -27.26
CA LEU A 56 1.89 -17.75 -28.52
C LEU A 56 0.95 -17.54 -29.72
N ARG A 57 -0.36 -17.75 -29.57
CA ARG A 57 -1.34 -17.47 -30.63
C ARG A 57 -1.39 -15.99 -30.97
N ILE A 58 -1.43 -15.12 -29.96
CA ILE A 58 -1.42 -13.67 -30.15
C ILE A 58 -0.14 -13.20 -30.82
N LEU A 59 1.02 -13.70 -30.38
CA LEU A 59 2.31 -13.42 -31.00
C LEU A 59 2.34 -13.88 -32.45
N GLY A 60 1.84 -15.09 -32.72
CA GLY A 60 1.72 -15.64 -34.06
C GLY A 60 0.84 -14.77 -34.96
N PHE A 61 -0.28 -14.30 -34.45
CA PHE A 61 -1.18 -13.36 -35.12
C PHE A 61 -0.48 -12.04 -35.45
N PHE A 62 0.19 -11.42 -34.48
CA PHE A 62 0.91 -10.16 -34.68
C PHE A 62 2.03 -10.27 -35.70
N LEU A 63 2.81 -11.35 -35.65
CA LEU A 63 3.89 -11.59 -36.62
C LEU A 63 3.32 -11.80 -38.03
N SER A 64 2.22 -12.55 -38.17
CA SER A 64 1.55 -12.73 -39.46
C SER A 64 0.96 -11.44 -40.02
N LEU A 65 0.40 -10.58 -39.16
CA LEU A 65 -0.04 -9.25 -39.57
C LEU A 65 1.13 -8.41 -40.10
N LEU A 66 2.25 -8.37 -39.38
CA LEU A 66 3.43 -7.62 -39.81
C LEU A 66 4.00 -8.17 -41.13
N GLU A 67 4.02 -9.50 -41.31
CA GLU A 67 4.42 -10.13 -42.57
C GLU A 67 3.51 -9.73 -43.74
N ALA A 68 2.19 -9.82 -43.55
CA ALA A 68 1.20 -9.44 -44.57
C ALA A 68 1.29 -7.96 -44.98
N ASP A 69 1.63 -7.10 -44.00
CA ASP A 69 1.85 -5.68 -44.19
C ASP A 69 3.24 -5.33 -44.78
N GLY A 70 4.06 -6.32 -45.16
CA GLY A 70 5.40 -6.12 -45.72
C GLY A 70 6.46 -5.70 -44.69
N ARG A 71 6.14 -5.86 -43.39
CA ARG A 71 6.91 -5.42 -42.22
C ARG A 71 7.40 -6.58 -41.35
N GLY A 72 7.44 -7.81 -41.87
CA GLY A 72 7.93 -8.99 -41.13
C GLY A 72 9.39 -8.90 -40.66
N HIS A 73 10.17 -7.95 -41.18
CA HIS A 73 11.54 -7.67 -40.72
C HIS A 73 11.60 -6.83 -39.44
N VAL A 74 10.50 -6.18 -39.05
CA VAL A 74 10.42 -5.28 -37.89
C VAL A 74 10.49 -6.10 -36.60
N PRO A 75 11.46 -5.84 -35.69
CA PRO A 75 11.57 -6.59 -34.45
C PRO A 75 10.39 -6.35 -33.51
N VAL A 76 9.88 -7.45 -32.93
CA VAL A 76 8.85 -7.45 -31.88
C VAL A 76 9.46 -7.98 -30.59
N PHE A 77 9.19 -7.29 -29.49
CA PHE A 77 9.69 -7.63 -28.15
C PHE A 77 8.54 -7.83 -27.17
N ILE A 78 8.66 -8.84 -26.31
CA ILE A 78 7.90 -8.96 -25.07
C ILE A 78 8.68 -8.24 -23.97
N ASN A 79 7.99 -7.48 -23.15
CA ASN A 79 8.62 -6.51 -22.26
C ASN A 79 8.58 -6.90 -20.77
N GLY A 80 9.67 -6.57 -20.07
CA GLY A 80 9.68 -6.24 -18.65
C GLY A 80 9.16 -7.31 -17.68
N GLY A 81 8.03 -7.05 -17.04
CA GLY A 81 7.49 -7.89 -15.96
C GLY A 81 7.22 -9.32 -16.41
N TYR A 82 6.72 -9.48 -17.64
CA TYR A 82 6.48 -10.76 -18.27
C TYR A 82 7.78 -11.57 -18.39
N VAL A 83 8.85 -10.95 -18.92
CA VAL A 83 10.16 -11.59 -19.09
C VAL A 83 10.75 -12.02 -17.75
N ARG A 84 10.68 -11.16 -16.74
CA ARG A 84 11.10 -11.49 -15.37
C ARG A 84 10.39 -12.73 -14.85
N ASP A 85 9.07 -12.79 -15.00
CA ASP A 85 8.27 -13.88 -14.44
C ASP A 85 8.54 -15.21 -15.16
N VAL A 86 8.72 -15.18 -16.50
CA VAL A 86 9.21 -16.35 -17.27
C VAL A 86 10.55 -16.86 -16.73
N LEU A 87 11.52 -15.96 -16.51
CA LEU A 87 12.85 -16.33 -15.98
C LEU A 87 12.81 -16.81 -14.53
N LEU A 88 11.82 -16.39 -13.74
CA LEU A 88 11.57 -16.90 -12.39
C LEU A 88 10.82 -18.24 -12.38
N GLY A 89 10.52 -18.83 -13.55
CA GLY A 89 9.75 -20.06 -13.66
C GLY A 89 8.27 -19.89 -13.28
N LYS A 90 7.76 -18.66 -13.29
CA LYS A 90 6.36 -18.36 -13.02
C LYS A 90 5.60 -18.27 -14.33
N VAL A 91 4.30 -18.54 -14.27
CA VAL A 91 3.40 -18.19 -15.37
C VAL A 91 3.32 -16.66 -15.41
N PRO A 92 3.77 -16.02 -16.50
CA PRO A 92 3.69 -14.57 -16.63
C PRO A 92 2.23 -14.12 -16.77
N ASP A 93 1.98 -12.88 -16.39
CA ASP A 93 0.70 -12.20 -16.53
C ASP A 93 0.91 -10.87 -17.27
N ASP A 94 -0.15 -10.34 -17.89
CA ASP A 94 -0.17 -9.11 -18.70
C ASP A 94 0.87 -9.08 -19.85
N LEU A 95 0.45 -9.42 -21.07
CA LEU A 95 1.32 -9.43 -22.25
C LEU A 95 1.57 -8.00 -22.79
N ASP A 96 2.76 -7.46 -22.49
CA ASP A 96 3.24 -6.17 -23.00
C ASP A 96 4.16 -6.35 -24.22
N LEU A 97 3.79 -5.77 -25.37
CA LEU A 97 4.55 -5.85 -26.61
C LEU A 97 5.13 -4.50 -27.03
N SER A 98 6.39 -4.51 -27.45
CA SER A 98 7.06 -3.38 -28.10
C SER A 98 7.41 -3.70 -29.56
N ILE A 99 7.10 -2.77 -30.46
CA ILE A 99 7.44 -2.86 -31.89
C ILE A 99 8.54 -1.86 -32.22
N CYS A 100 9.66 -2.32 -32.77
CA CYS A 100 10.81 -1.47 -33.06
C CYS A 100 10.71 -0.78 -34.42
N LEU A 101 10.12 0.41 -34.44
CA LEU A 101 9.84 1.17 -35.67
C LEU A 101 11.01 2.03 -36.20
N ASN A 102 12.22 1.90 -35.62
CA ASN A 102 13.36 2.75 -35.96
C ASN A 102 13.80 2.67 -37.44
N SER A 103 13.51 1.54 -38.10
CA SER A 103 13.86 1.27 -39.49
C SER A 103 12.71 1.54 -40.46
N CYS A 104 11.54 1.95 -39.95
CA CYS A 104 10.36 2.26 -40.76
C CYS A 104 10.32 3.75 -41.12
N SER A 105 9.54 4.10 -42.16
CA SER A 105 9.23 5.49 -42.50
C SER A 105 8.34 6.17 -41.45
N GLU A 106 8.36 7.50 -41.40
CA GLU A 106 7.70 8.32 -40.36
C GLU A 106 6.18 8.14 -40.26
N ASP A 107 5.53 7.78 -41.36
CA ASP A 107 4.09 7.53 -41.47
C ASP A 107 3.64 6.21 -40.83
N VAL A 108 4.58 5.30 -40.57
CA VAL A 108 4.31 4.01 -39.94
C VAL A 108 4.21 4.19 -38.43
N THR A 109 3.02 3.98 -37.88
CA THR A 109 2.70 4.08 -36.45
C THR A 109 2.04 2.80 -35.96
N VAL A 110 2.18 2.49 -34.68
CA VAL A 110 1.46 1.40 -34.00
C VAL A 110 -0.05 1.62 -34.12
N THR A 111 -0.52 2.86 -34.01
CA THR A 111 -1.91 3.27 -34.27
C THR A 111 -2.38 2.80 -35.65
N GLY A 112 -1.58 3.09 -36.68
CA GLY A 112 -1.88 2.73 -38.05
C GLY A 112 -2.00 1.22 -38.23
N MET A 113 -1.03 0.46 -37.70
CA MET A 113 -1.03 -1.00 -37.75
C MET A 113 -2.23 -1.60 -37.02
N LEU A 114 -2.54 -1.10 -35.82
CA LEU A 114 -3.59 -1.69 -34.99
C LEU A 114 -5.00 -1.41 -35.52
N LYS A 115 -5.22 -0.33 -36.27
CA LYS A 115 -6.51 -0.12 -36.97
C LYS A 115 -6.83 -1.25 -37.96
N ALA A 116 -5.82 -1.91 -38.52
CA ALA A 116 -6.01 -3.02 -39.44
C ALA A 116 -6.31 -4.36 -38.71
N VAL A 117 -5.99 -4.46 -37.41
CA VAL A 117 -6.08 -5.72 -36.65
C VAL A 117 -7.47 -6.37 -36.68
N PRO A 118 -8.59 -5.68 -36.43
CA PRO A 118 -9.91 -6.33 -36.44
C PRO A 118 -10.28 -6.89 -37.82
N GLY A 119 -9.94 -6.16 -38.89
CA GLY A 119 -10.17 -6.62 -40.26
C GLY A 119 -9.27 -7.81 -40.64
N PHE A 120 -8.02 -7.79 -40.16
CA PHE A 120 -7.09 -8.91 -40.35
C PHE A 120 -7.57 -10.17 -39.60
N ALA A 121 -8.03 -10.04 -38.35
CA ALA A 121 -8.61 -11.14 -37.60
C ALA A 121 -9.85 -11.74 -38.28
N ALA A 122 -10.75 -10.91 -38.80
CA ALA A 122 -11.93 -11.37 -39.52
C ALA A 122 -11.59 -12.13 -40.83
N SER A 123 -10.48 -11.79 -41.48
CA SER A 123 -10.05 -12.42 -42.74
C SER A 123 -9.15 -13.65 -42.55
N HIS A 124 -8.62 -13.87 -41.34
CA HIS A 124 -7.66 -14.94 -41.02
C HIS A 124 -8.10 -15.77 -39.80
N PRO A 125 -9.28 -16.42 -39.83
CA PRO A 125 -9.80 -17.20 -38.69
C PRO A 125 -8.90 -18.40 -38.32
N GLU A 126 -8.06 -18.88 -39.25
CA GLU A 126 -7.09 -19.95 -39.04
C GLU A 126 -5.99 -19.59 -38.03
N LEU A 127 -5.79 -18.30 -37.74
CA LEU A 127 -4.85 -17.83 -36.72
C LEU A 127 -5.39 -17.98 -35.28
N GLY A 128 -6.64 -18.44 -35.11
CA GLY A 128 -7.22 -18.78 -33.81
C GLY A 128 -7.75 -17.59 -33.00
N ILE A 129 -7.76 -16.39 -33.59
CA ILE A 129 -8.34 -15.17 -33.03
C ILE A 129 -9.68 -14.92 -33.73
N VAL A 130 -10.78 -14.85 -32.96
CA VAL A 130 -12.13 -14.69 -33.52
C VAL A 130 -12.62 -13.24 -33.52
N ASP A 131 -12.13 -12.43 -32.58
CA ASP A 131 -12.49 -11.02 -32.47
C ASP A 131 -11.36 -10.26 -31.77
N VAL A 132 -11.20 -8.98 -32.13
CA VAL A 132 -10.27 -8.08 -31.47
C VAL A 132 -10.94 -6.75 -31.21
N LYS A 133 -11.00 -6.38 -29.92
CA LYS A 133 -11.56 -5.12 -29.48
C LYS A 133 -10.45 -4.16 -29.11
N ILE A 134 -10.27 -3.13 -29.92
CA ILE A 134 -9.34 -2.05 -29.61
C ILE A 134 -9.99 -1.16 -28.55
N THR A 135 -9.39 -1.13 -27.37
CA THR A 135 -9.77 -0.22 -26.29
C THR A 135 -8.71 0.86 -26.23
N THR A 136 -8.86 1.92 -27.02
CA THR A 136 -7.95 3.06 -26.89
C THR A 136 -8.21 3.70 -25.53
N ILE A 137 -7.32 3.48 -24.55
CA ILE A 137 -7.35 4.22 -23.30
C ILE A 137 -6.83 5.63 -23.58
N LEU A 138 -7.67 6.44 -24.21
CA LEU A 138 -7.58 7.88 -24.08
C LEU A 138 -8.29 8.22 -22.77
N SER A 139 -7.59 8.10 -21.63
CA SER A 139 -8.05 8.83 -20.45
C SER A 139 -8.18 10.30 -20.83
N ASP A 140 -9.10 11.06 -20.22
CA ASP A 140 -9.29 12.47 -20.58
C ASP A 140 -8.01 13.30 -20.39
N GLU A 141 -7.08 12.87 -19.52
CA GLU A 141 -5.74 13.48 -19.41
C GLU A 141 -4.78 13.10 -20.55
N SER A 142 -5.04 11.99 -21.25
CA SER A 142 -4.18 11.40 -22.30
C SER A 142 -4.55 11.84 -23.72
N LYS A 143 -5.71 12.49 -23.90
CA LYS A 143 -6.13 13.10 -25.18
C LYS A 143 -5.13 14.13 -25.74
N ASN A 144 -4.31 14.75 -24.88
CA ASN A 144 -3.28 15.73 -25.27
C ASN A 144 -1.86 15.14 -25.33
N LYS A 145 -1.67 13.82 -25.15
CA LYS A 145 -0.34 13.24 -24.93
C LYS A 145 0.36 12.67 -26.16
N ASN A 146 -0.28 12.59 -27.34
CA ASN A 146 0.29 11.99 -28.55
C ASN A 146 1.11 10.72 -28.24
N ILE A 147 0.52 9.77 -27.50
CA ILE A 147 1.19 8.50 -27.19
C ILE A 147 0.62 7.44 -28.12
N ASP A 148 1.48 6.85 -28.94
CA ASP A 148 1.17 5.73 -29.85
C ASP A 148 1.06 4.40 -29.08
N THR A 149 0.40 4.39 -27.92
CA THR A 149 0.15 3.22 -27.07
C THR A 149 -1.28 2.74 -27.17
N PHE A 150 -1.46 1.43 -27.29
CA PHE A 150 -2.75 0.80 -27.50
C PHE A 150 -2.97 -0.36 -26.56
N LYS A 151 -4.21 -0.48 -26.11
CA LYS A 151 -4.70 -1.67 -25.43
C LYS A 151 -5.67 -2.39 -26.34
N ALA A 152 -5.39 -3.65 -26.65
CA ALA A 152 -6.24 -4.49 -27.46
C ALA A 152 -6.68 -5.71 -26.65
N GLN A 153 -7.97 -6.01 -26.70
CA GLN A 153 -8.53 -7.23 -26.14
C GLN A 153 -8.71 -8.24 -27.26
N PHE A 154 -7.90 -9.29 -27.25
CA PHE A 154 -7.98 -10.42 -28.16
C PHE A 154 -8.95 -11.46 -27.60
N ILE A 155 -9.83 -11.97 -28.45
CA ILE A 155 -10.73 -13.06 -28.12
C ILE A 155 -10.34 -14.25 -28.98
N ASP A 156 -9.98 -15.35 -28.33
CA ASP A 156 -9.62 -16.59 -29.03
C ASP A 156 -10.85 -17.46 -29.33
N ALA A 157 -10.67 -18.52 -30.12
CA ALA A 157 -11.73 -19.46 -30.47
C ALA A 157 -12.39 -20.17 -29.26
N SER A 158 -11.75 -20.18 -28.09
CA SER A 158 -12.32 -20.71 -26.84
C SER A 158 -13.19 -19.69 -26.09
N GLY A 159 -13.23 -18.44 -26.56
CA GLY A 159 -13.91 -17.33 -25.90
C GLY A 159 -13.07 -16.66 -24.79
N ARG A 160 -11.79 -17.02 -24.66
CA ARG A 160 -10.88 -16.40 -23.69
C ARG A 160 -10.55 -14.98 -24.12
N LYS A 161 -10.64 -14.04 -23.18
CA LYS A 161 -10.26 -12.64 -23.38
C LYS A 161 -8.87 -12.40 -22.83
N ILE A 162 -7.99 -11.85 -23.66
CA ILE A 162 -6.61 -11.54 -23.29
C ILE A 162 -6.37 -10.09 -23.64
N GLU A 163 -5.92 -9.32 -22.65
CA GLU A 163 -5.55 -7.92 -22.83
C GLU A 163 -4.07 -7.83 -23.16
N VAL A 164 -3.77 -7.06 -24.20
CA VAL A 164 -2.41 -6.88 -24.71
C VAL A 164 -2.16 -5.39 -24.86
N ASP A 165 -1.11 -4.91 -24.21
CA ASP A 165 -0.65 -3.54 -24.37
C ASP A 165 0.46 -3.52 -25.44
N VAL A 166 0.26 -2.74 -26.49
CA VAL A 166 1.19 -2.63 -27.62
C VAL A 166 1.68 -1.19 -27.71
N MET A 167 2.99 -1.05 -27.81
CA MET A 167 3.65 0.26 -27.89
C MET A 167 4.84 0.22 -28.86
N PRO A 168 5.26 1.36 -29.42
CA PRO A 168 6.56 1.41 -30.09
C PRO A 168 7.69 1.29 -29.06
N THR A 169 8.89 0.93 -29.49
CA THR A 169 10.08 1.17 -28.67
C THR A 169 10.31 2.68 -28.53
N ILE A 170 10.46 3.13 -27.29
CA ILE A 170 10.57 4.57 -27.00
C ILE A 170 12.03 4.94 -26.78
N GLY A 171 12.45 6.01 -27.44
CA GLY A 171 13.79 6.57 -27.39
C GLY A 171 13.99 7.50 -26.20
N ALA A 172 14.81 8.54 -26.41
CA ALA A 172 15.13 9.50 -25.36
C ALA A 172 13.87 10.24 -24.88
N GLU A 173 13.67 10.26 -23.56
CA GLU A 173 12.65 11.07 -22.90
C GLU A 173 13.23 12.42 -22.48
N LYS A 174 12.49 13.50 -22.73
CA LYS A 174 12.82 14.85 -22.25
C LYS A 174 11.71 15.34 -21.32
N TYR A 175 12.06 15.55 -20.06
CA TYR A 175 11.15 16.09 -19.04
C TYR A 175 11.32 17.61 -18.94
N GLU A 176 10.21 18.34 -19.07
CA GLU A 176 10.20 19.80 -18.89
C GLU A 176 9.92 20.15 -17.41
N PRO A 177 10.52 21.21 -16.85
CA PRO A 177 10.23 21.65 -15.50
C PRO A 177 8.74 21.91 -15.28
N GLY A 178 8.10 21.15 -14.38
CA GLY A 178 6.69 21.29 -14.05
C GLY A 178 5.73 20.43 -14.90
N ASN A 179 6.22 19.75 -15.93
CA ASN A 179 5.44 18.78 -16.69
C ASN A 179 5.86 17.35 -16.35
N ARG A 180 4.91 16.56 -15.84
CA ARG A 180 5.14 15.15 -15.47
C ARG A 180 5.20 14.21 -16.66
N ILE A 181 4.75 14.64 -17.84
CA ILE A 181 4.70 13.82 -19.05
C ILE A 181 5.90 14.23 -19.90
N PRO A 182 6.86 13.34 -20.17
CA PRO A 182 7.99 13.68 -21.01
C PRO A 182 7.55 13.80 -22.48
N ARG A 183 8.30 14.61 -23.23
CA ARG A 183 8.34 14.46 -24.70
C ARG A 183 9.20 13.26 -25.04
N ARG A 184 8.79 12.47 -26.02
CA ARG A 184 9.40 11.18 -26.34
C ARG A 184 9.64 11.06 -27.83
N ASP A 185 10.70 10.37 -28.18
CA ASP A 185 10.92 9.85 -29.53
C ASP A 185 10.30 8.46 -29.62
N GLU A 186 9.25 8.29 -30.41
CA GLU A 186 8.53 7.01 -30.57
C GLU A 186 9.22 6.06 -31.57
N ARG A 187 10.52 6.27 -31.84
CA ARG A 187 11.36 5.45 -32.73
C ARG A 187 12.69 5.06 -32.09
N GLY A 188 12.67 4.87 -30.76
CA GLY A 188 13.86 4.48 -30.02
C GLY A 188 14.38 3.10 -30.36
N THR A 189 15.64 2.85 -30.04
CA THR A 189 16.19 1.49 -30.04
C THR A 189 15.65 0.68 -28.84
N PRO A 190 15.69 -0.66 -28.87
CA PRO A 190 15.34 -1.49 -27.72
C PRO A 190 16.18 -1.17 -26.47
N GLU A 191 17.45 -0.82 -26.67
CA GLU A 191 18.35 -0.39 -25.58
C GLU A 191 17.87 0.92 -24.93
N GLN A 192 17.46 1.91 -25.74
CA GLN A 192 16.92 3.17 -25.23
C GLN A 192 15.59 2.96 -24.49
N ASP A 193 14.71 2.08 -24.98
CA ASP A 193 13.47 1.72 -24.30
C ASP A 193 13.74 1.02 -22.96
N ALA A 194 14.71 0.13 -22.93
CA ALA A 194 15.14 -0.54 -21.70
C ALA A 194 15.72 0.45 -20.68
N LEU A 195 16.51 1.44 -21.13
CA LEU A 195 17.20 2.41 -20.26
C LEU A 195 16.22 3.32 -19.49
N ARG A 196 15.08 3.68 -20.08
CA ARG A 196 14.08 4.57 -19.45
C ARG A 196 13.25 3.88 -18.38
N ARG A 197 13.29 2.55 -18.25
CA ARG A 197 12.49 1.78 -17.28
C ARG A 197 13.00 1.96 -15.85
N ASP A 198 12.20 1.56 -14.87
CA ASP A 198 12.50 1.82 -13.46
C ASP A 198 13.67 0.98 -12.94
N LEU A 199 13.69 -0.31 -13.30
CA LEU A 199 14.54 -1.33 -12.72
C LEU A 199 15.11 -2.25 -13.82
N THR A 200 16.35 -2.72 -13.64
CA THR A 200 17.06 -3.63 -14.55
C THR A 200 16.26 -4.90 -14.85
N ILE A 201 15.70 -5.53 -13.81
CA ILE A 201 14.83 -6.72 -13.96
C ILE A 201 13.54 -6.44 -14.74
N GLY A 202 13.09 -5.18 -14.79
CA GLY A 202 11.93 -4.74 -15.57
C GLY A 202 12.31 -4.22 -16.96
N ALA A 203 13.61 -4.15 -17.27
CA ALA A 203 14.19 -3.71 -18.53
C ALA A 203 14.65 -4.85 -19.43
N LEU A 204 14.43 -6.10 -19.02
CA LEU A 204 14.65 -7.28 -19.84
C LEU A 204 13.61 -7.34 -20.98
N LEU A 205 14.06 -7.71 -22.18
CA LEU A 205 13.22 -7.85 -23.36
C LEU A 205 13.40 -9.26 -23.96
N LEU A 206 12.33 -9.86 -24.48
CA LEU A 206 12.39 -11.07 -25.29
C LEU A 206 12.03 -10.74 -26.73
N ARG A 207 13.00 -10.81 -27.64
CA ARG A 207 12.69 -10.72 -29.07
C ARG A 207 11.97 -11.98 -29.51
N VAL A 208 10.87 -11.79 -30.22
CA VAL A 208 10.06 -12.89 -30.75
C VAL A 208 10.27 -12.96 -32.26
N ALA A 209 10.52 -14.17 -32.76
CA ALA A 209 10.49 -14.47 -34.18
C ALA A 209 9.78 -15.80 -34.42
N ARG A 210 9.27 -15.98 -35.63
CA ARG A 210 8.53 -17.17 -36.04
C ARG A 210 9.09 -17.71 -37.35
N GLN A 211 9.24 -19.03 -37.43
CA GLN A 211 9.51 -19.75 -38.67
C GLN A 211 8.52 -20.90 -38.80
N GLY A 212 7.57 -20.80 -39.74
CA GLY A 212 6.48 -21.76 -39.88
C GLY A 212 5.61 -21.81 -38.62
N ALA A 213 5.49 -22.98 -38.00
CA ALA A 213 4.73 -23.16 -36.76
C ALA A 213 5.58 -22.96 -35.48
N SER A 214 6.91 -22.82 -35.61
CA SER A 214 7.81 -22.71 -34.46
C SER A 214 8.11 -21.27 -34.11
N PHE A 215 8.14 -20.98 -32.80
CA PHE A 215 8.61 -19.71 -32.25
C PHE A 215 10.06 -19.84 -31.80
N SER A 216 10.82 -18.75 -31.94
CA SER A 216 12.13 -18.59 -31.35
C SER A 216 12.15 -17.31 -30.52
N PHE A 217 12.69 -17.42 -29.31
CA PHE A 217 12.81 -16.31 -28.36
C PHE A 217 14.28 -16.04 -28.09
N GLN A 218 14.66 -14.76 -28.07
CA GLN A 218 16.03 -14.33 -27.77
C GLN A 218 16.00 -13.28 -26.67
N LEU A 219 16.83 -13.46 -25.63
CA LEU A 219 16.88 -12.54 -24.49
C LEU A 219 17.76 -11.33 -24.79
N PHE A 220 17.24 -10.14 -24.52
CA PHE A 220 17.97 -8.88 -24.59
C PHE A 220 18.06 -8.28 -23.18
N ASP A 221 19.26 -8.37 -22.61
CA ASP A 221 19.62 -7.77 -21.31
C ASP A 221 20.75 -6.75 -21.49
N PHE A 222 20.40 -5.47 -21.66
CA PHE A 222 21.40 -4.41 -21.90
C PHE A 222 22.11 -3.95 -20.61
N PHE A 223 21.50 -4.18 -19.45
CA PHE A 223 21.85 -3.49 -18.20
C PHE A 223 22.06 -4.42 -16.98
N GLY A 224 22.18 -5.74 -17.21
CA GLY A 224 22.47 -6.72 -16.14
C GLY A 224 21.25 -7.12 -15.32
N GLY A 225 20.05 -7.09 -15.90
CA GLY A 225 18.83 -7.53 -15.24
C GLY A 225 18.82 -9.01 -14.87
N THR A 226 19.50 -9.87 -15.64
CA THR A 226 19.66 -11.30 -15.32
C THR A 226 20.50 -11.51 -14.06
N GLU A 227 21.65 -10.83 -13.97
CA GLU A 227 22.51 -10.86 -12.79
C GLU A 227 21.78 -10.32 -11.55
N ASP A 228 21.11 -9.18 -11.67
CA ASP A 228 20.34 -8.59 -10.57
C ASP A 228 19.16 -9.50 -10.16
N LEU A 229 18.51 -10.20 -11.10
CA LEU A 229 17.46 -11.18 -10.82
C LEU A 229 18.01 -12.38 -10.03
N GLN A 230 19.17 -12.90 -10.43
CA GLN A 230 19.86 -14.00 -9.74
C GLN A 230 20.31 -13.60 -8.32
N ASN A 231 20.84 -12.37 -8.18
CA ASN A 231 21.32 -11.83 -6.92
C ASN A 231 20.20 -11.25 -6.03
N LYS A 232 18.96 -11.22 -6.52
CA LYS A 232 17.80 -10.62 -5.85
C LYS A 232 18.03 -9.14 -5.49
N ILE A 233 18.62 -8.40 -6.42
CA ILE A 233 18.94 -6.97 -6.30
C ILE A 233 17.99 -6.16 -7.20
N LEU A 234 17.51 -5.02 -6.69
CA LEU A 234 16.78 -4.03 -7.45
C LEU A 234 17.67 -2.82 -7.70
N ARG A 235 18.01 -2.60 -8.97
CA ARG A 235 18.86 -1.51 -9.45
C ARG A 235 18.20 -0.83 -10.64
N SER A 236 18.49 0.44 -10.88
CA SER A 236 18.07 1.12 -12.10
C SER A 236 19.01 0.77 -13.26
N PRO A 237 18.51 0.65 -14.49
CA PRO A 237 19.34 0.57 -15.68
C PRO A 237 20.31 1.75 -15.71
N CYS A 238 21.60 1.55 -15.96
CA CYS A 238 22.60 2.64 -15.98
C CYS A 238 23.27 2.70 -17.37
N PRO A 239 23.39 3.88 -18.00
CA PRO A 239 23.99 4.00 -19.32
C PRO A 239 25.50 3.81 -19.26
N ARG A 240 26.09 3.34 -20.36
CA ARG A 240 27.55 3.26 -20.55
C ARG A 240 28.12 4.63 -20.93
N ARG A 241 28.07 5.58 -19.99
CA ARG A 241 28.56 6.97 -20.13
C ARG A 241 29.52 7.32 -18.99
N SER A 242 30.33 8.36 -19.18
CA SER A 242 31.24 8.85 -18.15
C SER A 242 30.48 9.50 -16.98
N ALA A 243 31.02 9.39 -15.77
CA ALA A 243 30.42 10.01 -14.58
C ALA A 243 30.32 11.53 -14.73
N ALA A 244 31.31 12.15 -15.37
CA ALA A 244 31.35 13.59 -15.63
C ALA A 244 30.17 14.07 -16.49
N GLU A 245 29.83 13.32 -17.55
CA GLU A 245 28.68 13.65 -18.40
C GLU A 245 27.35 13.56 -17.66
N ILE A 246 27.15 12.49 -16.87
CA ILE A 246 25.91 12.31 -16.10
C ILE A 246 25.84 13.38 -15.01
N ARG A 247 26.97 13.72 -14.36
CA ARG A 247 27.04 14.75 -13.34
C ARG A 247 26.56 16.10 -13.86
N ALA A 248 27.06 16.52 -15.03
CA ALA A 248 26.67 17.78 -15.65
C ALA A 248 25.17 17.84 -16.03
N GLU A 249 24.54 16.68 -16.27
CA GLU A 249 23.12 16.58 -16.55
C GLU A 249 22.25 16.64 -15.28
N VAL A 250 22.73 16.07 -14.18
CA VAL A 250 21.98 15.89 -12.94
C VAL A 250 22.17 17.05 -11.97
N LEU A 251 23.42 17.41 -11.69
CA LEU A 251 23.78 18.47 -10.76
C LEU A 251 23.79 19.80 -11.52
N ARG A 252 22.64 20.48 -11.53
CA ARG A 252 22.43 21.70 -12.33
C ARG A 252 22.44 22.98 -11.51
N THR A 253 22.29 22.88 -10.20
CA THR A 253 22.18 24.01 -9.28
C THR A 253 23.22 23.94 -8.17
N GLU A 254 23.51 25.08 -7.53
CA GLU A 254 24.38 25.13 -6.35
C GLU A 254 23.86 24.25 -5.21
N ALA A 255 22.53 24.10 -5.08
CA ALA A 255 21.91 23.23 -4.10
C ALA A 255 22.19 21.74 -4.39
N ASP A 256 22.17 21.33 -5.66
CA ASP A 256 22.50 19.95 -6.05
C ASP A 256 23.97 19.63 -5.75
N GLU A 257 24.87 20.57 -6.03
CA GLU A 257 26.30 20.42 -5.72
C GLU A 257 26.56 20.41 -4.20
N ALA A 258 25.87 21.26 -3.44
CA ALA A 258 25.94 21.22 -1.97
C ALA A 258 25.47 19.88 -1.40
N LEU A 259 24.37 19.34 -1.91
CA LEU A 259 23.85 18.02 -1.50
C LEU A 259 24.81 16.90 -1.91
N ALA A 260 25.39 16.95 -3.11
CA ALA A 260 26.39 15.98 -3.55
C ALA A 260 27.63 15.98 -2.64
N ASN A 261 28.06 17.15 -2.17
CA ASN A 261 29.16 17.29 -1.22
C ASN A 261 28.78 16.77 0.18
N GLU A 262 27.57 17.05 0.66
CA GLU A 262 27.05 16.52 1.93
C GLU A 262 27.01 15.00 1.92
N LEU A 263 26.67 14.40 0.77
CA LEU A 263 26.62 12.96 0.54
C LEU A 263 27.98 12.31 0.24
N ASP A 264 29.06 13.10 0.19
CA ASP A 264 30.43 12.69 -0.13
C ASP A 264 30.54 11.89 -1.45
N LEU A 265 29.78 12.30 -2.48
CA LEU A 265 29.75 11.59 -3.77
C LEU A 265 31.11 11.59 -4.49
N GLN A 266 31.96 12.57 -4.21
CA GLN A 266 33.33 12.68 -4.73
C GLN A 266 34.27 11.56 -4.27
N SER A 267 33.93 10.84 -3.19
CA SER A 267 34.73 9.73 -2.67
C SER A 267 34.45 8.41 -3.39
N LEU A 268 33.39 8.34 -4.19
CA LEU A 268 32.95 7.13 -4.88
C LEU A 268 33.82 6.82 -6.09
N ALA A 269 33.97 5.54 -6.41
CA ALA A 269 34.52 5.12 -7.68
C ALA A 269 33.60 5.53 -8.84
N ASP A 270 34.17 5.79 -10.03
CA ASP A 270 33.41 6.26 -11.20
C ASP A 270 32.17 5.42 -11.52
N ALA A 271 32.26 4.09 -11.42
CA ALA A 271 31.14 3.19 -11.70
C ALA A 271 29.98 3.38 -10.68
N ASP A 272 30.31 3.48 -9.39
CA ASP A 272 29.32 3.72 -8.33
C ASP A 272 28.72 5.12 -8.44
N LEU A 273 29.56 6.11 -8.77
CA LEU A 273 29.14 7.49 -9.00
C LEU A 273 28.16 7.59 -10.17
N CYS A 274 28.47 6.93 -11.31
CA CYS A 274 27.54 6.82 -12.44
C CYS A 274 26.19 6.25 -12.02
N GLN A 275 26.20 5.15 -11.26
CA GLN A 275 24.97 4.50 -10.81
C GLN A 275 24.15 5.40 -9.86
N VAL A 276 24.79 6.11 -8.93
CA VAL A 276 24.12 7.05 -8.01
C VAL A 276 23.54 8.23 -8.78
N LEU A 277 24.34 8.88 -9.64
CA LEU A 277 23.89 10.03 -10.41
C LEU A 277 22.76 9.66 -11.36
N TRP A 278 22.82 8.47 -11.97
CA TRP A 278 21.75 8.01 -12.84
C TRP A 278 20.46 7.70 -12.06
N TRP A 279 20.55 7.09 -10.88
CA TRP A 279 19.40 7.00 -9.98
C TRP A 279 18.82 8.38 -9.67
N ALA A 280 19.67 9.35 -9.32
CA ALA A 280 19.22 10.70 -8.99
C ALA A 280 18.50 11.32 -10.18
N LYS A 281 19.03 11.18 -11.40
CA LYS A 281 18.38 11.61 -12.64
C LYS A 281 16.96 11.05 -12.76
N ILE A 282 16.81 9.72 -12.75
CA ILE A 282 15.51 9.10 -13.03
C ILE A 282 14.49 9.38 -11.92
N LEU A 283 14.95 9.58 -10.68
CA LEU A 283 14.09 9.94 -9.56
C LEU A 283 13.69 11.43 -9.61
N ILE A 284 14.56 12.32 -10.11
CA ILE A 284 14.20 13.72 -10.35
C ILE A 284 13.15 13.81 -11.47
N ASP A 285 13.34 13.04 -12.54
CA ASP A 285 12.44 13.01 -13.70
C ASP A 285 11.06 12.44 -13.36
N ASP A 286 11.01 11.30 -12.65
CA ASP A 286 9.76 10.76 -12.07
C ASP A 286 9.99 10.24 -10.63
N PRO A 287 9.69 11.06 -9.62
CA PRO A 287 9.89 10.67 -8.21
C PRO A 287 9.03 9.48 -7.78
N LEU A 288 7.94 9.16 -8.50
CA LEU A 288 7.11 8.00 -8.18
C LEU A 288 7.86 6.67 -8.38
N ARG A 289 8.96 6.67 -9.14
CA ARG A 289 9.85 5.50 -9.28
C ARG A 289 10.41 5.03 -7.94
N LEU A 290 10.61 5.94 -6.97
CA LEU A 290 11.03 5.55 -5.62
C LEU A 290 9.96 4.70 -4.92
N CYS A 291 8.68 5.10 -5.03
CA CYS A 291 7.55 4.32 -4.50
C CYS A 291 7.46 2.95 -5.19
N ARG A 292 7.64 2.91 -6.52
CA ARG A 292 7.62 1.66 -7.31
C ARG A 292 8.78 0.74 -6.91
N ALA A 293 9.99 1.26 -6.74
CA ALA A 293 11.16 0.49 -6.32
C ALA A 293 10.95 -0.16 -4.93
N LEU A 294 10.43 0.60 -3.97
CA LEU A 294 10.09 0.08 -2.63
C LEU A 294 8.98 -0.97 -2.70
N ARG A 295 7.94 -0.73 -3.52
CA ARG A 295 6.87 -1.72 -3.76
C ARG A 295 7.42 -3.02 -4.34
N PHE A 296 8.32 -2.96 -5.32
CA PHE A 296 8.92 -4.17 -5.90
C PHE A 296 9.86 -4.87 -4.91
N ALA A 297 10.61 -4.13 -4.09
CA ALA A 297 11.44 -4.69 -3.04
C ALA A 297 10.58 -5.51 -2.06
N ALA A 298 9.47 -4.92 -1.61
CA ALA A 298 8.51 -5.56 -0.73
C ALA A 298 7.79 -6.76 -1.39
N LYS A 299 7.32 -6.62 -2.64
CA LYS A 299 6.63 -7.69 -3.38
C LYS A 299 7.51 -8.93 -3.59
N LEU A 300 8.77 -8.71 -4.00
CA LEU A 300 9.66 -9.77 -4.42
C LEU A 300 10.55 -10.29 -3.28
N GLY A 301 10.64 -9.54 -2.17
CA GLY A 301 11.62 -9.81 -1.11
C GLY A 301 13.06 -9.56 -1.57
N PHE A 302 13.26 -8.63 -2.52
CA PHE A 302 14.56 -8.31 -3.09
C PHE A 302 15.17 -7.10 -2.37
N SER A 303 16.50 -7.03 -2.35
CA SER A 303 17.22 -5.90 -1.75
C SER A 303 17.40 -4.76 -2.74
N LEU A 304 17.17 -3.53 -2.31
CA LEU A 304 17.51 -2.35 -3.11
C LEU A 304 19.02 -2.13 -3.13
N HIS A 305 19.58 -1.91 -4.33
CA HIS A 305 20.98 -1.57 -4.50
C HIS A 305 21.35 -0.33 -3.68
N SER A 306 22.56 -0.29 -3.10
CA SER A 306 22.97 0.75 -2.14
C SER A 306 22.93 2.18 -2.71
N SER A 307 23.15 2.32 -4.02
CA SER A 307 23.17 3.63 -4.70
C SER A 307 21.85 4.41 -4.62
N ILE A 308 20.69 3.72 -4.49
CA ILE A 308 19.40 4.42 -4.39
C ILE A 308 19.32 5.30 -3.13
N TRP A 309 20.01 4.93 -2.05
CA TRP A 309 19.96 5.65 -0.77
C TRP A 309 20.78 6.95 -0.80
N LEU A 310 21.81 7.00 -1.64
CA LEU A 310 22.55 8.24 -1.93
C LEU A 310 21.81 9.10 -2.96
N ALA A 311 21.02 8.49 -3.84
CA ALA A 311 20.26 9.21 -4.86
C ALA A 311 18.90 9.75 -4.38
N ALA A 312 18.25 9.07 -3.43
CA ALA A 312 16.91 9.42 -2.96
C ALA A 312 16.79 10.88 -2.45
N PRO A 313 17.75 11.45 -1.69
CA PRO A 313 17.70 12.84 -1.22
C PRO A 313 17.38 13.87 -2.32
N PHE A 314 17.92 13.68 -3.53
CA PHE A 314 17.69 14.59 -4.67
C PHE A 314 16.23 14.66 -5.12
N ALA A 315 15.43 13.62 -4.83
CA ALA A 315 14.04 13.51 -5.28
C ALA A 315 13.01 13.72 -4.17
N LEU A 316 13.39 13.71 -2.88
CA LEU A 316 12.43 13.81 -1.77
C LEU A 316 11.57 15.08 -1.83
N PRO A 317 12.12 16.29 -2.09
CA PRO A 317 11.31 17.50 -2.17
C PRO A 317 10.29 17.45 -3.32
N ALA A 318 10.69 16.91 -4.48
CA ALA A 318 9.79 16.73 -5.62
C ALA A 318 8.71 15.70 -5.33
N LEU A 319 9.06 14.60 -4.65
CA LEU A 319 8.11 13.58 -4.23
C LEU A 319 7.06 14.14 -3.25
N GLN A 320 7.45 15.04 -2.35
CA GLN A 320 6.53 15.73 -1.44
C GLN A 320 5.62 16.74 -2.13
N MET A 321 6.19 17.59 -2.99
CA MET A 321 5.51 18.80 -3.44
C MET A 321 4.86 18.68 -4.83
N LYS A 322 5.40 17.83 -5.71
CA LYS A 322 5.01 17.77 -7.13
C LYS A 322 4.22 16.51 -7.49
N VAL A 323 4.36 15.44 -6.71
CA VAL A 323 3.64 14.19 -7.00
C VAL A 323 2.24 14.25 -6.39
N ALA A 324 1.24 14.10 -7.27
CA ALA A 324 -0.15 13.99 -6.86
C ALA A 324 -0.35 12.80 -5.93
N GLY A 325 -1.04 13.03 -4.81
CA GLY A 325 -1.30 12.04 -3.78
C GLY A 325 -1.89 10.73 -4.28
N GLY A 326 -2.94 10.83 -5.09
CA GLY A 326 -3.68 9.66 -5.60
C GLY A 326 -2.81 8.71 -6.43
N ARG A 327 -1.70 9.20 -7.03
CA ARG A 327 -0.74 8.33 -7.72
C ARG A 327 0.06 7.46 -6.74
N LYS A 328 0.40 8.01 -5.57
CA LYS A 328 1.06 7.24 -4.50
C LYS A 328 0.09 6.22 -3.91
N ASP A 329 -1.15 6.64 -3.62
CA ASP A 329 -2.19 5.72 -3.14
C ASP A 329 -2.41 4.56 -4.12
N THR A 330 -2.45 4.81 -5.44
CA THR A 330 -2.54 3.75 -6.45
C THR A 330 -1.42 2.70 -6.32
N GLU A 331 -0.19 3.14 -6.02
CA GLU A 331 0.93 2.21 -5.80
C GLU A 331 0.79 1.47 -4.45
N TYR A 332 0.24 2.12 -3.42
CA TYR A 332 0.04 1.51 -2.10
C TYR A 332 -1.13 0.53 -2.04
N GLN A 333 -2.21 0.77 -2.80
CA GLN A 333 -3.29 -0.19 -2.95
C GLN A 333 -2.79 -1.51 -3.59
N LYS A 334 -1.85 -1.44 -4.54
CA LYS A 334 -1.20 -2.65 -5.09
C LYS A 334 -0.44 -3.43 -4.02
N ILE A 335 0.19 -2.74 -3.06
CA ILE A 335 0.89 -3.36 -1.93
C ILE A 335 -0.10 -4.09 -1.03
N GLY A 336 -1.21 -3.44 -0.67
CA GLY A 336 -2.29 -4.08 0.08
C GLY A 336 -2.88 -5.31 -0.62
N GLY A 337 -2.91 -5.30 -1.96
CA GLY A 337 -3.31 -6.46 -2.78
C GLY A 337 -2.30 -7.61 -2.81
N TYR A 338 -1.04 -7.40 -2.41
CA TYR A 338 -0.06 -8.48 -2.25
C TYR A 338 -0.15 -9.19 -0.89
N GLY A 339 -0.97 -8.67 0.03
CA GLY A 339 -1.20 -9.24 1.35
C GLY A 339 -0.29 -8.67 2.45
N TYR A 340 -0.37 -9.30 3.62
CA TYR A 340 0.22 -8.81 4.86
C TYR A 340 1.75 -8.67 4.83
N GLU A 341 2.49 -9.73 4.53
CA GLU A 341 3.96 -9.74 4.62
C GLU A 341 4.62 -8.70 3.70
N PRO A 342 4.25 -8.59 2.40
CA PRO A 342 4.78 -7.53 1.55
C PRO A 342 4.37 -6.13 2.05
N SER A 343 3.17 -5.98 2.60
CA SER A 343 2.73 -4.70 3.14
C SER A 343 3.60 -4.27 4.32
N VAL A 344 3.83 -5.14 5.30
CA VAL A 344 4.71 -4.84 6.45
C VAL A 344 6.11 -4.47 5.96
N ALA A 345 6.73 -5.27 5.08
CA ALA A 345 8.06 -5.00 4.55
C ALA A 345 8.17 -3.63 3.85
N PHE A 346 7.10 -3.19 3.17
CA PHE A 346 7.07 -1.85 2.58
C PHE A 346 7.13 -0.74 3.65
N TYR A 347 6.33 -0.83 4.72
CA TYR A 347 6.35 0.16 5.80
C TYR A 347 7.68 0.15 6.57
N GLU A 348 8.30 -1.01 6.75
CA GLU A 348 9.66 -1.10 7.31
C GLU A 348 10.69 -0.35 6.47
N LEU A 349 10.67 -0.54 5.14
CA LEU A 349 11.57 0.17 4.24
C LEU A 349 11.30 1.68 4.25
N ALA A 350 10.03 2.06 4.31
CA ALA A 350 9.61 3.46 4.27
C ALA A 350 9.94 4.24 5.56
N PHE A 351 9.71 3.64 6.72
CA PHE A 351 9.90 4.29 8.03
C PHE A 351 11.24 3.95 8.68
N GLY A 352 11.70 2.70 8.56
CA GLY A 352 12.81 2.16 9.35
C GLY A 352 14.18 2.63 8.90
N ARG A 353 14.39 2.87 7.61
CA ARG A 353 15.72 3.21 7.10
C ARG A 353 16.04 4.71 7.21
N THR A 354 17.18 5.00 7.82
CA THR A 354 17.79 6.33 7.86
C THR A 354 19.04 6.33 6.99
N PHE A 355 19.23 7.40 6.22
CA PHE A 355 20.42 7.64 5.41
C PHE A 355 20.75 9.11 5.56
N GLY A 356 21.93 9.43 6.12
CA GLY A 356 22.22 10.80 6.56
C GLY A 356 21.20 11.30 7.58
N ASN A 357 20.64 12.50 7.34
CA ASN A 357 19.58 13.10 8.15
C ASN A 357 18.16 12.78 7.63
N TRP A 358 18.05 11.92 6.62
CA TRP A 358 16.79 11.68 5.89
C TRP A 358 16.14 10.35 6.25
N ARG A 359 14.81 10.37 6.16
CA ARG A 359 13.94 9.19 6.09
C ARG A 359 12.99 9.35 4.90
N LEU A 360 12.49 8.23 4.39
CA LEU A 360 11.58 8.25 3.24
C LEU A 360 10.14 8.60 3.62
N ALA A 361 9.66 8.14 4.78
CA ALA A 361 8.27 8.27 5.19
C ALA A 361 7.66 9.69 5.03
N PRO A 362 8.34 10.79 5.45
CA PRO A 362 7.83 12.15 5.24
C PRO A 362 7.56 12.51 3.77
N ALA A 363 8.28 11.89 2.84
CA ALA A 363 8.10 12.11 1.40
C ALA A 363 7.14 11.11 0.75
N LEU A 364 7.10 9.88 1.25
CA LEU A 364 6.24 8.83 0.74
C LEU A 364 4.77 9.01 1.13
N PHE A 365 4.50 9.46 2.36
CA PHE A 365 3.14 9.57 2.89
C PHE A 365 2.68 11.01 2.89
N GLY A 366 1.92 11.35 1.85
CA GLY A 366 1.53 12.72 1.54
C GLY A 366 1.59 13.00 0.06
N GLY A 367 1.39 14.25 -0.32
CA GLY A 367 1.50 14.69 -1.70
C GLY A 367 0.64 15.90 -1.96
N GLN A 368 0.58 16.27 -3.24
CA GLN A 368 -0.28 17.33 -3.71
C GLN A 368 -1.72 16.83 -3.76
N ASP A 369 -2.61 17.50 -3.01
CA ASP A 369 -4.04 17.22 -3.02
C ASP A 369 -4.71 17.73 -4.32
N PHE A 370 -6.01 17.46 -4.47
CA PHE A 370 -6.79 17.87 -5.65
C PHE A 370 -6.84 19.38 -5.89
N ARG A 371 -6.49 20.22 -4.90
CA ARG A 371 -6.44 21.68 -5.02
C ARG A 371 -5.04 22.20 -5.30
N GLY A 372 -4.07 21.31 -5.42
CA GLY A 372 -2.69 21.70 -5.62
C GLY A 372 -1.91 21.98 -4.33
N VAL A 373 -2.51 21.74 -3.15
CA VAL A 373 -1.88 21.99 -1.85
C VAL A 373 -1.14 20.74 -1.41
N SER A 374 0.15 20.86 -1.11
CA SER A 374 0.92 19.74 -0.57
C SER A 374 0.60 19.53 0.91
N LYS A 375 0.21 18.31 1.25
CA LYS A 375 0.07 17.83 2.63
C LYS A 375 0.89 16.56 2.76
N SER A 376 1.89 16.57 3.63
CA SER A 376 2.70 15.39 3.88
C SER A 376 2.92 15.17 5.36
N LEU A 377 3.28 13.95 5.72
CA LEU A 377 3.69 13.60 7.07
C LEU A 377 4.84 14.51 7.52
N SER A 378 4.83 14.94 8.78
CA SER A 378 5.93 15.70 9.35
C SER A 378 7.22 14.87 9.44
N ASN A 379 8.30 15.51 9.89
CA ASN A 379 9.57 14.82 10.03
C ASN A 379 9.47 13.66 11.03
N VAL A 380 10.04 12.51 10.67
CA VAL A 380 10.06 11.31 11.51
C VAL A 380 11.45 11.18 12.11
N ARG A 381 11.59 11.45 13.41
CA ARG A 381 12.90 11.44 14.09
C ARG A 381 13.34 10.02 14.38
N ASN A 382 12.44 9.22 14.92
CA ASN A 382 12.66 7.83 15.26
C ASN A 382 11.50 6.94 14.82
N PHE A 383 11.80 5.64 14.64
CA PHE A 383 10.81 4.61 14.33
C PHE A 383 11.12 3.37 15.16
N ASP A 384 10.20 2.99 16.05
CA ASP A 384 10.30 1.77 16.85
C ASP A 384 9.77 0.59 16.03
N LEU A 385 10.69 -0.17 15.43
CA LEU A 385 10.35 -1.33 14.60
C LEU A 385 9.64 -2.42 15.40
N ASP A 386 10.06 -2.69 16.64
CA ASP A 386 9.50 -3.76 17.45
C ASP A 386 8.06 -3.41 17.86
N MET A 387 7.80 -2.15 18.19
CA MET A 387 6.44 -1.66 18.44
C MET A 387 5.59 -1.73 17.17
N PHE A 388 6.14 -1.35 16.03
CA PHE A 388 5.44 -1.46 14.75
C PHE A 388 5.03 -2.91 14.45
N HIS A 389 5.92 -3.88 14.64
CA HIS A 389 5.59 -5.31 14.43
C HIS A 389 4.50 -5.80 15.37
N ARG A 390 4.56 -5.44 16.66
CA ARG A 390 3.52 -5.79 17.63
C ARG A 390 2.16 -5.22 17.23
N LEU A 391 2.11 -3.97 16.79
CA LEU A 391 0.90 -3.32 16.31
C LEU A 391 0.46 -3.81 14.94
N ALA A 392 1.38 -4.22 14.07
CA ALA A 392 1.04 -4.74 12.75
C ALA A 392 0.48 -6.17 12.83
N ALA A 393 0.85 -6.98 13.84
CA ALA A 393 0.47 -8.39 13.91
C ALA A 393 -1.05 -8.66 13.75
N PRO A 394 -1.97 -7.91 14.41
CA PRO A 394 -3.42 -8.07 14.20
C PRO A 394 -3.90 -7.70 12.79
N CYS A 395 -3.15 -6.87 12.04
CA CYS A 395 -3.51 -6.50 10.67
C CYS A 395 -3.38 -7.65 9.67
N ARG A 396 -2.85 -8.82 10.08
CA ARG A 396 -2.74 -10.01 9.21
C ARG A 396 -4.10 -10.45 8.65
N ASP A 397 -5.17 -10.20 9.37
CA ASP A 397 -6.55 -10.54 8.98
C ASP A 397 -7.24 -9.41 8.17
N LEU A 398 -6.50 -8.38 7.76
CA LEU A 398 -6.99 -7.29 6.91
C LEU A 398 -6.44 -7.43 5.48
N GLU A 399 -7.20 -6.90 4.52
CA GLU A 399 -6.82 -6.92 3.10
C GLU A 399 -6.98 -5.53 2.46
N GLY A 400 -6.26 -5.30 1.37
CA GLY A 400 -6.41 -4.11 0.54
C GLY A 400 -6.26 -2.79 1.31
N ALA A 401 -7.26 -1.91 1.17
CA ALA A 401 -7.27 -0.60 1.81
C ALA A 401 -7.35 -0.66 3.35
N PHE A 402 -8.01 -1.68 3.91
CA PHE A 402 -8.06 -1.86 5.38
C PHE A 402 -6.67 -2.17 5.92
N LEU A 403 -5.94 -3.06 5.23
CA LEU A 403 -4.58 -3.43 5.61
C LEU A 403 -3.64 -2.23 5.59
N THR A 404 -3.59 -1.51 4.47
CA THR A 404 -2.65 -0.38 4.30
C THR A 404 -3.01 0.80 5.21
N GLY A 405 -4.30 1.07 5.41
CA GLY A 405 -4.76 2.09 6.36
C GLY A 405 -4.36 1.74 7.81
N GLY A 406 -4.51 0.47 8.19
CA GLY A 406 -4.14 0.00 9.53
C GLY A 406 -2.63 0.02 9.78
N LEU A 407 -1.84 -0.42 8.80
CA LEU A 407 -0.39 -0.40 8.88
C LEU A 407 0.19 1.02 8.92
N LEU A 408 -0.37 1.97 8.16
CA LEU A 408 0.07 3.37 8.25
C LEU A 408 -0.20 3.94 9.64
N ALA A 409 -1.37 3.68 10.23
CA ALA A 409 -1.69 4.14 11.58
C ALA A 409 -0.75 3.51 12.63
N ALA A 410 -0.48 2.20 12.52
CA ALA A 410 0.49 1.51 13.35
C ALA A 410 1.92 2.08 13.18
N ALA A 411 2.32 2.44 11.95
CA ALA A 411 3.62 3.02 11.66
C ALA A 411 3.77 4.45 12.18
N ILE A 412 2.72 5.27 12.11
CA ILE A 412 2.72 6.63 12.67
C ILE A 412 2.76 6.58 14.20
N PHE A 413 1.93 5.74 14.82
CA PHE A 413 2.02 5.50 16.27
C PHE A 413 3.40 4.93 16.68
N SER A 414 3.96 4.12 15.78
CA SER A 414 5.35 3.65 15.64
C SER A 414 6.47 4.67 15.83
N SER A 415 6.15 5.94 15.57
CA SER A 415 7.12 6.95 15.17
C SER A 415 7.14 8.14 16.10
N ASP A 416 8.33 8.74 16.25
CA ASP A 416 8.49 10.09 16.83
C ASP A 416 8.24 11.13 15.72
N VAL A 417 6.99 11.54 15.60
CA VAL A 417 6.49 12.58 14.69
C VAL A 417 6.32 13.91 15.43
N GLU A 418 6.37 15.04 14.71
CA GLU A 418 6.37 16.37 15.35
C GLU A 418 5.00 16.82 15.87
N GLY A 419 3.91 16.19 15.40
CA GLY A 419 2.53 16.52 15.76
C GLY A 419 1.78 15.36 16.44
N ASP A 420 0.51 15.59 16.75
CA ASP A 420 -0.38 14.53 17.23
C ASP A 420 -0.58 13.45 16.15
N ALA A 421 -0.56 12.18 16.56
CA ALA A 421 -0.63 11.04 15.63
C ALA A 421 -1.93 11.04 14.78
N ILE A 422 -3.04 11.53 15.32
CA ILE A 422 -4.33 11.63 14.59
C ILE A 422 -4.21 12.68 13.49
N ASP A 423 -3.68 13.86 13.82
CA ASP A 423 -3.52 14.96 12.88
C ASP A 423 -2.52 14.59 11.77
N GLU A 424 -1.43 13.93 12.12
CA GLU A 424 -0.45 13.41 11.16
C GLU A 424 -1.05 12.37 10.22
N PHE A 425 -1.81 11.41 10.76
CA PHE A 425 -2.48 10.40 9.96
C PHE A 425 -3.51 11.03 9.01
N GLN A 426 -4.32 11.97 9.49
CA GLN A 426 -5.29 12.68 8.65
C GLN A 426 -4.61 13.51 7.57
N ARG A 427 -3.52 14.22 7.91
CA ARG A 427 -2.74 15.00 6.95
C ARG A 427 -2.16 14.12 5.84
N ALA A 428 -1.59 12.97 6.19
CA ALA A 428 -1.09 12.00 5.20
C ALA A 428 -2.22 11.45 4.31
N CYS A 429 -3.38 11.10 4.90
CA CYS A 429 -4.55 10.62 4.15
C CYS A 429 -5.09 11.68 3.17
N ASP A 430 -5.17 12.93 3.59
CA ASP A 430 -5.58 14.05 2.74
C ASP A 430 -4.60 14.26 1.59
N GLY A 431 -3.31 14.30 1.90
CA GLY A 431 -2.25 14.47 0.92
C GLY A 431 -2.22 13.37 -0.14
N MET A 432 -2.49 12.13 0.26
CA MET A 432 -2.57 10.97 -0.64
C MET A 432 -3.92 10.80 -1.33
N CYS A 433 -4.96 11.55 -0.92
CA CYS A 433 -6.31 11.42 -1.45
C CYS A 433 -6.87 9.98 -1.36
N VAL A 434 -6.62 9.32 -0.23
CA VAL A 434 -7.00 7.90 -0.01
C VAL A 434 -8.51 7.68 0.02
N CYS A 435 -8.94 6.43 -0.24
CA CYS A 435 -10.33 6.00 -0.09
C CYS A 435 -10.82 6.01 1.38
N ASN A 436 -12.14 5.92 1.56
CA ASN A 436 -12.76 5.97 2.89
C ASN A 436 -12.43 4.75 3.75
N GLU A 437 -12.30 3.56 3.14
CA GLU A 437 -11.89 2.34 3.83
C GLU A 437 -10.53 2.52 4.50
N PHE A 438 -9.54 2.99 3.75
CA PHE A 438 -8.21 3.31 4.26
C PHE A 438 -8.29 4.30 5.43
N ARG A 439 -8.94 5.45 5.19
CA ARG A 439 -9.03 6.56 6.15
C ARG A 439 -9.72 6.17 7.44
N HIS A 440 -10.90 5.56 7.34
CA HIS A 440 -11.69 5.20 8.51
C HIS A 440 -11.01 4.10 9.33
N THR A 441 -10.21 3.23 8.70
CA THR A 441 -9.53 2.13 9.41
C THR A 441 -8.53 2.70 10.41
N GLY A 442 -7.60 3.52 9.94
CA GLY A 442 -6.60 4.15 10.80
C GLY A 442 -7.20 5.15 11.79
N LEU A 443 -8.19 5.95 11.39
CA LEU A 443 -8.78 6.92 12.31
C LEU A 443 -9.57 6.23 13.45
N SER A 444 -10.25 5.12 13.17
CA SER A 444 -11.07 4.42 14.17
C SER A 444 -10.24 3.85 15.32
N MET A 445 -9.04 3.33 15.05
CA MET A 445 -8.17 2.81 16.11
C MET A 445 -7.64 3.91 17.02
N PHE A 446 -7.21 5.07 16.46
CA PHE A 446 -6.77 6.20 17.28
C PHE A 446 -7.90 6.76 18.14
N LEU A 447 -9.08 6.96 17.55
CA LEU A 447 -10.23 7.48 18.29
C LEU A 447 -10.68 6.52 19.39
N ALA A 448 -10.65 5.20 19.15
CA ALA A 448 -10.96 4.20 20.16
C ALA A 448 -9.91 4.20 21.30
N ALA A 449 -8.62 4.26 20.97
CA ALA A 449 -7.55 4.35 21.96
C ALA A 449 -7.65 5.62 22.81
N ALA A 450 -7.93 6.77 22.18
CA ALA A 450 -8.14 8.04 22.88
C ALA A 450 -9.35 8.00 23.83
N ARG A 451 -10.47 7.38 23.41
CA ARG A 451 -11.63 7.20 24.30
C ARG A 451 -11.33 6.28 25.47
N LEU A 452 -10.57 5.21 25.25
CA LEU A 452 -10.15 4.30 26.34
C LEU A 452 -9.30 5.03 27.38
N ALA A 453 -8.39 5.91 26.94
CA ALA A 453 -7.54 6.69 27.83
C ALA A 453 -8.33 7.62 28.76
N THR A 454 -9.54 8.05 28.36
CA THR A 454 -10.40 8.96 29.13
C THR A 454 -11.47 8.25 29.97
N VAL A 455 -11.51 6.91 29.99
CA VAL A 455 -12.52 6.17 30.75
C VAL A 455 -12.41 6.47 32.25
N ASP A 456 -13.54 6.69 32.91
CA ASP A 456 -13.62 6.91 34.36
C ASP A 456 -14.35 5.76 35.08
N SER A 457 -14.03 5.57 36.35
CA SER A 457 -14.65 4.55 37.21
C SER A 457 -15.77 5.09 38.10
N CYS A 458 -16.22 6.34 37.92
CA CYS A 458 -17.23 6.96 38.78
C CYS A 458 -18.65 6.47 38.41
N PRO A 459 -19.32 5.67 39.25
CA PRO A 459 -20.55 5.00 38.85
C PRO A 459 -21.78 5.88 39.10
N GLY A 460 -22.59 6.04 38.05
CA GLY A 460 -23.92 6.63 38.13
C GLY A 460 -24.95 5.66 38.76
N ARG A 461 -26.19 6.12 38.88
CA ARG A 461 -27.27 5.31 39.47
C ARG A 461 -27.60 4.06 38.63
N LEU A 462 -27.57 4.17 37.30
CA LEU A 462 -27.78 3.03 36.40
C LEU A 462 -26.72 1.96 36.65
N GLU A 463 -25.44 2.33 36.63
CA GLU A 463 -24.34 1.41 36.84
C GLU A 463 -24.39 0.75 38.21
N ARG A 464 -24.73 1.49 39.29
CA ARG A 464 -24.90 0.92 40.63
C ARG A 464 -26.01 -0.13 40.68
N SER A 465 -27.12 0.13 40.01
CA SER A 465 -28.28 -0.77 39.98
C SER A 465 -27.96 -2.08 39.27
N PHE A 466 -27.31 -2.00 38.10
CA PHE A 466 -26.90 -3.18 37.33
C PHE A 466 -25.69 -3.91 37.94
N ALA A 467 -24.77 -3.19 38.58
CA ALA A 467 -23.65 -3.79 39.31
C ALA A 467 -24.15 -4.70 40.45
N ALA A 468 -25.13 -4.21 41.23
CA ALA A 468 -25.77 -5.01 42.27
C ALA A 468 -26.49 -6.24 41.71
N ALA A 469 -27.00 -6.17 40.47
CA ALA A 469 -27.64 -7.31 39.80
C ALA A 469 -26.65 -8.36 39.29
N CYS A 470 -25.39 -7.97 39.05
CA CYS A 470 -24.34 -8.83 38.51
C CYS A 470 -23.31 -9.28 39.55
N ASP A 471 -23.53 -8.97 40.84
CA ASP A 471 -22.60 -9.26 41.94
C ASP A 471 -21.17 -8.72 41.68
N THR A 472 -21.07 -7.49 41.19
CA THR A 472 -19.80 -6.80 40.93
C THR A 472 -19.78 -5.43 41.59
N SER A 473 -18.59 -4.86 41.80
CA SER A 473 -18.50 -3.48 42.30
C SER A 473 -19.05 -2.48 41.28
N PRO A 474 -19.72 -1.40 41.72
CA PRO A 474 -20.20 -0.34 40.83
C PRO A 474 -19.10 0.28 39.97
N GLU A 475 -17.91 0.46 40.53
CA GLU A 475 -16.74 1.02 39.84
C GLU A 475 -16.30 0.11 38.68
N MET A 476 -16.21 -1.21 38.91
CA MET A 476 -15.84 -2.17 37.87
C MET A 476 -16.91 -2.30 36.79
N PHE A 477 -18.19 -2.30 37.17
CA PHE A 477 -19.28 -2.33 36.19
C PHE A 477 -19.28 -1.08 35.30
N ARG A 478 -19.00 0.09 35.89
CA ARG A 478 -18.82 1.36 35.16
C ARG A 478 -17.67 1.25 34.16
N LEU A 479 -16.53 0.70 34.56
CA LEU A 479 -15.41 0.45 33.66
C LEU A 479 -15.81 -0.48 32.50
N HIS A 480 -16.46 -1.61 32.77
CA HIS A 480 -16.93 -2.53 31.73
C HIS A 480 -17.85 -1.84 30.71
N ALA A 481 -18.79 -1.03 31.20
CA ALA A 481 -19.69 -0.24 30.36
C ALA A 481 -18.95 0.81 29.51
N GLN A 482 -18.06 1.57 30.12
CA GLN A 482 -17.32 2.63 29.43
C GLN A 482 -16.33 2.05 28.40
N VAL A 483 -15.65 0.96 28.71
CA VAL A 483 -14.78 0.26 27.74
C VAL A 483 -15.59 -0.26 26.55
N ARG A 484 -16.78 -0.82 26.79
CA ARG A 484 -17.68 -1.27 25.72
C ARG A 484 -18.09 -0.11 24.80
N ILE A 485 -18.35 1.07 25.35
CA ILE A 485 -18.71 2.29 24.60
C ILE A 485 -17.48 2.83 23.85
N ALA A 486 -16.32 2.88 24.50
CA ALA A 486 -15.08 3.37 23.91
C ALA A 486 -14.68 2.55 22.67
N LEU A 487 -14.85 1.22 22.74
CA LEU A 487 -14.61 0.27 21.65
C LEU A 487 -15.76 0.16 20.63
N ASP A 488 -16.82 0.94 20.80
CA ASP A 488 -17.91 1.01 19.82
C ASP A 488 -17.50 1.86 18.62
N LEU A 489 -17.50 1.23 17.46
CA LEU A 489 -17.09 1.86 16.21
C LEU A 489 -18.34 2.46 15.54
N GLY A 490 -18.51 3.77 15.70
CA GLY A 490 -19.61 4.54 15.11
C GLY A 490 -19.37 4.93 13.65
N GLY A 491 -20.40 5.48 12.99
CA GLY A 491 -20.30 5.98 11.61
C GLY A 491 -20.24 4.86 10.55
N ALA A 492 -19.45 5.06 9.50
CA ALA A 492 -19.25 4.03 8.46
C ALA A 492 -18.68 2.71 9.01
N PRO A 493 -17.71 2.70 9.95
CA PRO A 493 -17.23 1.50 10.61
C PRO A 493 -18.30 0.61 11.27
N ALA A 494 -19.45 1.17 11.67
CA ALA A 494 -20.52 0.40 12.29
C ALA A 494 -21.07 -0.71 11.36
N LYS A 495 -20.94 -0.53 10.04
CA LYS A 495 -21.41 -1.48 9.02
C LYS A 495 -20.36 -2.51 8.61
N TRP A 496 -19.14 -2.43 9.13
CA TRP A 496 -18.06 -3.35 8.74
C TRP A 496 -18.28 -4.76 9.26
N PRO A 497 -17.69 -5.77 8.61
CA PRO A 497 -17.63 -7.14 9.12
C PRO A 497 -17.05 -7.19 10.54
N ASP A 498 -17.54 -8.12 11.35
CA ASP A 498 -17.14 -8.23 12.76
C ASP A 498 -15.65 -8.59 12.93
N HIS A 499 -15.05 -9.33 12.00
CA HIS A 499 -13.61 -9.63 12.03
C HIS A 499 -12.77 -8.34 11.92
N ILE A 500 -13.09 -7.44 10.98
CA ILE A 500 -12.40 -6.14 10.83
C ILE A 500 -12.55 -5.32 12.12
N LYS A 501 -13.78 -5.23 12.65
CA LYS A 501 -14.03 -4.52 13.92
C LYS A 501 -13.21 -5.11 15.06
N GLY A 502 -13.07 -6.43 15.12
CA GLY A 502 -12.23 -7.15 16.08
C GLY A 502 -10.77 -6.71 16.00
N VAL A 503 -10.20 -6.67 14.79
CA VAL A 503 -8.83 -6.19 14.56
C VAL A 503 -8.66 -4.74 15.03
N ILE A 504 -9.55 -3.82 14.63
CA ILE A 504 -9.47 -2.40 15.04
C ILE A 504 -9.50 -2.24 16.57
N ARG A 505 -10.35 -3.00 17.26
CA ARG A 505 -10.41 -3.00 18.73
C ARG A 505 -9.11 -3.52 19.35
N SER A 506 -8.57 -4.63 18.82
CA SER A 506 -7.29 -5.18 19.27
C SER A 506 -6.14 -4.19 19.11
N LEU A 507 -6.13 -3.44 17.99
CA LEU A 507 -5.14 -2.40 17.74
C LEU A 507 -5.27 -1.24 18.72
N ALA A 508 -6.48 -0.75 18.96
CA ALA A 508 -6.73 0.33 19.92
C ALA A 508 -6.30 -0.05 21.35
N ILE A 509 -6.57 -1.30 21.77
CA ILE A 509 -6.14 -1.83 23.07
C ILE A 509 -4.60 -1.91 23.14
N SER A 510 -3.95 -2.37 22.06
CA SER A 510 -2.49 -2.46 22.00
C SER A 510 -1.82 -1.08 22.03
N MET A 511 -2.42 -0.08 21.36
CA MET A 511 -1.98 1.31 21.43
C MET A 511 -2.09 1.86 22.86
N LEU A 512 -3.21 1.62 23.56
CA LEU A 512 -3.38 2.04 24.96
C LEU A 512 -2.32 1.39 25.87
N ARG A 513 -2.07 0.08 25.70
CA ARG A 513 -1.07 -0.65 26.47
C ARG A 513 0.31 0.01 26.39
N HIS A 514 0.67 0.53 25.22
CA HIS A 514 1.97 1.17 25.00
C HIS A 514 1.99 2.65 25.42
N SER A 515 0.94 3.42 25.14
CA SER A 515 0.91 4.85 25.47
C SER A 515 0.61 5.14 26.94
N GLN A 516 -0.23 4.32 27.58
CA GLN A 516 -0.67 4.50 28.97
C GLN A 516 -0.77 3.15 29.71
N PRO A 517 0.36 2.52 30.09
CA PRO A 517 0.38 1.19 30.71
C PRO A 517 -0.47 1.09 31.98
N ALA A 518 -0.41 2.08 32.87
CA ALA A 518 -1.20 2.09 34.10
C ALA A 518 -2.71 2.12 33.83
N LYS A 519 -3.14 2.84 32.79
CA LYS A 519 -4.55 2.86 32.38
C LYS A 519 -4.96 1.54 31.74
N PHE A 520 -4.06 0.91 30.98
CA PHE A 520 -4.29 -0.42 30.45
C PHE A 520 -4.51 -1.46 31.58
N GLU A 521 -3.66 -1.47 32.62
CA GLU A 521 -3.79 -2.38 33.78
C GLU A 521 -5.13 -2.18 34.51
N GLU A 522 -5.58 -0.93 34.68
CA GLU A 522 -6.91 -0.62 35.26
C GLU A 522 -8.06 -1.21 34.42
N LEU A 523 -7.94 -1.18 33.09
CA LEU A 523 -8.97 -1.62 32.17
C LEU A 523 -8.87 -3.11 31.78
N GLU A 524 -7.78 -3.79 32.12
CA GLU A 524 -7.52 -5.18 31.74
C GLU A 524 -8.66 -6.15 32.10
N PRO A 525 -9.23 -6.13 33.32
CA PRO A 525 -10.36 -6.99 33.65
C PRO A 525 -11.59 -6.73 32.76
N SER A 526 -11.75 -5.50 32.26
CA SER A 526 -12.84 -5.15 31.35
C SER A 526 -12.62 -5.71 29.95
N PHE A 527 -11.39 -5.74 29.46
CA PHE A 527 -11.09 -6.37 28.16
C PHE A 527 -11.39 -7.88 28.21
N ASP A 528 -11.04 -8.55 29.30
CA ASP A 528 -11.33 -9.98 29.50
C ASP A 528 -12.84 -10.26 29.48
N VAL A 529 -13.63 -9.49 30.23
CA VAL A 529 -15.09 -9.64 30.23
C VAL A 529 -15.68 -9.39 28.85
N LEU A 530 -15.21 -8.36 28.13
CA LEU A 530 -15.74 -7.99 26.82
C LEU A 530 -15.27 -8.90 25.68
N SER A 531 -14.20 -9.67 25.88
CA SER A 531 -13.74 -10.71 24.94
C SER A 531 -14.67 -11.93 24.90
N ARG A 532 -15.50 -12.13 25.94
CA ARG A 532 -16.50 -13.19 25.99
C ARG A 532 -17.53 -13.03 24.87
N ALA A 533 -18.13 -14.15 24.47
CA ALA A 533 -19.13 -14.20 23.41
C ALA A 533 -20.16 -13.08 23.54
N ARG A 534 -20.36 -12.32 22.46
CA ARG A 534 -21.29 -11.18 22.41
C ARG A 534 -22.71 -11.69 22.21
N PRO A 535 -23.58 -11.66 23.23
CA PRO A 535 -25.00 -11.96 23.03
C PRO A 535 -25.62 -10.82 22.23
N ALA A 536 -26.43 -11.14 21.21
CA ALA A 536 -27.11 -10.11 20.44
C ALA A 536 -28.16 -9.42 21.33
N VAL A 537 -28.01 -8.13 21.63
CA VAL A 537 -29.01 -7.35 22.37
C VAL A 537 -29.54 -6.26 21.46
N LYS A 538 -30.78 -6.40 21.00
CA LYS A 538 -31.46 -5.41 20.16
C LYS A 538 -32.39 -4.54 21.00
N GLY A 539 -32.53 -3.27 20.63
CA GLY A 539 -33.44 -2.35 21.34
C GLY A 539 -34.92 -2.78 21.34
N GLY A 540 -35.30 -3.69 20.43
CA GLY A 540 -36.62 -4.33 20.41
C GLY A 540 -36.92 -5.19 21.63
N CYS A 541 -35.92 -5.71 22.34
CA CYS A 541 -36.14 -6.49 23.58
C CYS A 541 -36.75 -5.65 24.71
N LEU A 542 -36.57 -4.34 24.69
CA LEU A 542 -37.14 -3.42 25.67
C LEU A 542 -38.59 -3.01 25.34
N THR A 543 -39.26 -3.66 24.37
CA THR A 543 -40.65 -3.36 24.03
C THR A 543 -41.56 -3.77 25.19
N GLY A 544 -42.40 -2.86 25.67
CA GLY A 544 -43.24 -3.10 26.85
C GLY A 544 -42.57 -2.87 28.21
N VAL A 545 -41.26 -2.55 28.23
CA VAL A 545 -40.57 -2.08 29.44
C VAL A 545 -40.60 -0.55 29.46
N ASP A 546 -40.96 0.03 30.61
CA ASP A 546 -41.11 1.47 30.83
C ASP A 546 -39.76 2.19 30.94
N VAL A 547 -38.90 2.05 29.93
CA VAL A 547 -37.59 2.71 29.85
C VAL A 547 -37.71 4.03 29.07
N PRO A 548 -37.29 5.17 29.64
CA PRO A 548 -37.29 6.46 28.96
C PRO A 548 -36.56 6.40 27.61
N PRO A 549 -37.09 6.99 26.51
CA PRO A 549 -36.50 6.89 25.18
C PRO A 549 -35.01 7.28 25.12
N ALA A 550 -34.61 8.30 25.89
CA ALA A 550 -33.23 8.77 25.96
C ALA A 550 -32.24 7.76 26.60
N LEU A 551 -32.73 6.86 27.46
CA LEU A 551 -31.91 5.89 28.19
C LEU A 551 -31.87 4.52 27.52
N ARG A 552 -32.75 4.24 26.53
CA ARG A 552 -32.85 2.90 25.93
C ARG A 552 -31.51 2.38 25.40
N GLY A 553 -30.71 3.22 24.76
CA GLY A 553 -29.37 2.83 24.28
C GLY A 553 -28.38 2.50 25.41
N GLN A 554 -28.42 3.27 26.51
CA GLN A 554 -27.60 3.01 27.69
C GLN A 554 -28.02 1.71 28.37
N VAL A 555 -29.34 1.47 28.53
CA VAL A 555 -29.87 0.24 29.12
C VAL A 555 -29.53 -0.99 28.28
N VAL A 556 -29.62 -0.91 26.95
CA VAL A 556 -29.15 -1.99 26.06
C VAL A 556 -27.67 -2.28 26.29
N THR A 557 -26.84 -1.26 26.45
CA THR A 557 -25.40 -1.43 26.75
C THR A 557 -25.20 -2.08 28.12
N MET A 558 -25.92 -1.65 29.15
CA MET A 558 -25.85 -2.25 30.50
C MET A 558 -26.27 -3.72 30.48
N LEU A 559 -27.33 -4.07 29.74
CA LEU A 559 -27.75 -5.45 29.55
C LEU A 559 -26.68 -6.27 28.82
N GLU A 560 -26.10 -5.75 27.74
CA GLU A 560 -25.02 -6.41 26.99
C GLU A 560 -23.79 -6.70 27.89
N VAL A 561 -23.45 -5.77 28.79
CA VAL A 561 -22.38 -5.95 29.77
C VAL A 561 -22.77 -6.96 30.85
N SER A 562 -23.98 -6.85 31.40
CA SER A 562 -24.50 -7.73 32.45
C SER A 562 -24.49 -9.20 32.02
N LEU A 563 -24.94 -9.46 30.79
CA LEU A 563 -24.92 -10.81 30.23
C LEU A 563 -23.50 -11.38 30.14
N ARG A 564 -22.51 -10.56 29.76
CA ARG A 564 -21.11 -11.01 29.71
C ARG A 564 -20.51 -11.25 31.09
N VAL A 565 -20.80 -10.38 32.06
CA VAL A 565 -20.35 -10.54 33.46
C VAL A 565 -20.91 -11.83 34.03
N LEU A 566 -22.21 -12.08 33.86
CA LEU A 566 -22.93 -13.27 34.33
C LEU A 566 -22.65 -14.54 33.50
N GLY A 567 -21.96 -14.43 32.36
CA GLY A 567 -21.67 -15.58 31.48
C GLY A 567 -22.90 -16.12 30.73
N ILE A 568 -23.93 -15.30 30.55
CA ILE A 568 -25.18 -15.69 29.88
C ILE A 568 -25.06 -15.41 28.38
N ALA A 569 -25.07 -16.46 27.56
CA ALA A 569 -24.89 -16.38 26.10
C ALA A 569 -26.23 -16.34 25.31
N VAL A 570 -27.33 -15.93 25.95
CA VAL A 570 -28.66 -15.90 25.32
C VAL A 570 -28.88 -14.59 24.56
N PRO A 571 -29.28 -14.62 23.27
CA PRO A 571 -29.59 -13.41 22.52
C PRO A 571 -30.93 -12.80 22.95
N LEU A 572 -30.94 -11.48 23.14
CA LEU A 572 -32.11 -10.67 23.47
C LEU A 572 -32.56 -9.86 22.25
N ASP A 573 -33.41 -10.49 21.43
CA ASP A 573 -33.97 -9.87 20.23
C ASP A 573 -35.39 -9.32 20.45
N THR A 574 -36.19 -10.00 21.27
CA THR A 574 -37.62 -9.70 21.48
C THR A 574 -37.96 -9.48 22.96
N ALA A 575 -39.18 -8.98 23.21
CA ALA A 575 -39.66 -8.74 24.57
C ALA A 575 -39.82 -10.05 25.36
N GLU A 576 -40.17 -11.15 24.68
CA GLU A 576 -40.30 -12.48 25.28
C GLU A 576 -38.96 -12.97 25.82
N HIS A 577 -37.88 -12.86 25.04
CA HIS A 577 -36.54 -13.25 25.48
C HIS A 577 -36.11 -12.48 26.74
N LEU A 578 -36.43 -11.18 26.81
CA LEU A 578 -36.16 -10.39 28.01
C LEU A 578 -37.02 -10.85 29.19
N SER A 579 -38.31 -11.13 28.99
CA SER A 579 -39.19 -11.61 30.06
C SER A 579 -38.71 -12.92 30.67
N GLU A 580 -38.26 -13.87 29.85
CA GLU A 580 -37.67 -15.14 30.28
C GLU A 580 -36.39 -14.93 31.11
N LEU A 581 -35.51 -14.04 30.64
CA LEU A 581 -34.29 -13.67 31.36
C LEU A 581 -34.61 -13.06 32.73
N LEU A 582 -35.57 -12.14 32.81
CA LEU A 582 -35.95 -11.45 34.04
C LEU A 582 -36.69 -12.37 35.03
N THR A 583 -37.37 -13.39 34.53
CA THR A 583 -37.96 -14.45 35.37
C THR A 583 -36.86 -15.30 36.02
N SER A 584 -35.83 -15.62 35.24
CA SER A 584 -34.68 -16.41 35.70
C SER A 584 -33.69 -15.60 36.54
N ASN A 585 -33.68 -14.27 36.41
CA ASN A 585 -32.77 -13.35 37.10
C ASN A 585 -33.53 -12.19 37.79
N PRO A 586 -34.07 -12.41 39.00
CA PRO A 586 -34.84 -11.40 39.74
C PRO A 586 -34.06 -10.11 40.02
N ALA A 587 -32.74 -10.20 40.15
CA ALA A 587 -31.88 -9.05 40.39
C ALA A 587 -31.82 -8.10 39.17
N LEU A 588 -31.76 -8.63 37.94
CA LEU A 588 -31.85 -7.83 36.71
C LEU A 588 -33.25 -7.20 36.54
N ARG A 589 -34.31 -7.89 36.98
CA ARG A 589 -35.66 -7.32 37.02
C ARG A 589 -35.74 -6.09 37.91
N LYS A 590 -35.07 -6.12 39.07
CA LYS A 590 -34.95 -4.95 39.95
C LYS A 590 -34.17 -3.82 39.30
N ALA A 591 -33.11 -4.14 38.56
CA ALA A 591 -32.29 -3.15 37.85
C ALA A 591 -33.04 -2.43 36.71
N LEU A 592 -34.05 -3.09 36.12
CA LEU A 592 -34.96 -2.55 35.12
C LEU A 592 -36.28 -2.02 35.72
N SER A 593 -36.31 -1.68 37.01
CA SER A 593 -37.53 -1.17 37.63
C SER A 593 -37.71 0.34 37.40
N PRO A 594 -38.97 0.83 37.25
CA PRO A 594 -39.26 2.26 37.06
C PRO A 594 -38.61 3.19 38.09
N GLY A 595 -38.47 2.75 39.35
CA GLY A 595 -37.86 3.54 40.43
C GLY A 595 -36.37 3.84 40.24
N VAL A 596 -35.70 3.18 39.29
CA VAL A 596 -34.32 3.50 38.91
C VAL A 596 -34.24 4.83 38.18
N TRP A 597 -35.24 5.17 37.35
CA TRP A 597 -35.22 6.36 36.49
C TRP A 597 -36.33 7.38 36.78
N PHE A 598 -37.40 6.99 37.45
CA PHE A 598 -38.43 7.91 37.96
C PHE A 598 -38.27 8.15 39.47
N GLU A 599 -38.62 9.36 39.90
CA GLU A 599 -38.94 9.68 41.28
C GLU A 599 -40.32 9.11 41.66
N ASP A 600 -40.64 9.08 42.95
CA ASP A 600 -41.92 8.54 43.45
C ASP A 600 -43.15 9.31 42.94
N ASP A 601 -42.95 10.55 42.47
CA ASP A 601 -43.98 11.39 41.83
C ASP A 601 -44.16 11.12 40.33
N GLY A 602 -43.45 10.14 39.77
CA GLY A 602 -43.49 9.77 38.36
C GLY A 602 -42.67 10.67 37.44
N THR A 603 -41.94 11.67 37.98
CA THR A 603 -41.05 12.52 37.18
C THR A 603 -39.70 11.86 36.94
N LEU A 604 -39.09 12.10 35.78
CA LEU A 604 -37.76 11.58 35.47
C LEU A 604 -36.74 12.22 36.41
N ARG A 605 -35.87 11.41 37.04
CA ARG A 605 -34.83 11.94 37.95
C ARG A 605 -33.95 12.96 37.24
N GLU A 606 -33.54 14.02 37.95
CA GLU A 606 -32.75 15.13 37.38
C GLU A 606 -31.51 14.67 36.62
N GLU A 607 -30.81 13.64 37.12
CA GLU A 607 -29.61 13.06 36.50
C GLU A 607 -29.86 12.40 35.13
N PHE A 608 -31.12 12.06 34.81
CA PHE A 608 -31.52 11.49 33.52
C PHE A 608 -32.25 12.48 32.63
N LYS A 609 -32.54 13.70 33.11
CA LYS A 609 -33.14 14.73 32.27
C LYS A 609 -32.16 15.14 31.17
N PRO A 610 -32.61 15.25 29.91
CA PRO A 610 -31.74 15.70 28.84
C PRO A 610 -31.23 17.12 29.16
N VAL A 611 -29.92 17.29 29.10
CA VAL A 611 -29.29 18.61 29.26
C VAL A 611 -29.88 19.55 28.21
N LYS A 612 -30.62 20.58 28.63
CA LYS A 612 -31.09 21.63 27.73
C LYS A 612 -29.85 22.25 27.09
N ARG A 613 -29.67 22.07 25.76
CA ARG A 613 -28.67 22.82 25.00
C ARG A 613 -29.01 24.31 25.07
N GLY A 614 -28.50 24.98 26.11
CA GLY A 614 -28.37 26.43 26.11
C GLY A 614 -27.43 26.82 24.97
N LYS A 615 -27.76 27.90 24.26
CA LYS A 615 -26.83 28.58 23.35
C LYS A 615 -25.61 29.02 24.15
N SER A 616 -24.60 28.18 24.31
CA SER A 616 -23.26 28.60 24.69
C SER A 616 -22.53 28.97 23.40
N GLY A 617 -22.17 30.25 23.29
CA GLY A 617 -21.38 30.79 22.19
C GLY A 617 -20.06 30.05 22.05
N LYS A 618 -19.54 30.11 20.82
CA LYS A 618 -18.14 29.77 20.49
C LYS A 618 -17.20 30.33 21.56
N GLN A 619 -16.41 29.47 22.19
CA GLN A 619 -15.09 29.82 22.69
C GLN A 619 -14.20 28.57 22.75
N SER A 620 -13.01 28.76 22.16
CA SER A 620 -11.85 27.88 21.91
C SER A 620 -12.12 26.59 21.14
#